data_AF-A0AAW6EB16-F1
#
_entry.id   AF-A0AAW6EB16-F1
#
_cell.length_a   1.000
_cell.length_b   1.000
_cell.length_c   1.000
_cell.angle_alpha   90.00
_cell.angle_beta   90.00
_cell.angle_gamma   90.00
#
_symmetry.space_group_name_H-M   'P 1'
#
loop_
_entity.id
_entity.type
_entity.pdbx_description
1 polymer ?
#
loop_
_entity_poly.entity_id
_entity_poly.type
_entity_poly.pdbx_seq_one_letter_code
_entity_poly.pdbx_strand_id
1 'polypeptide(L)'
;MSEESKIPPYFYFNTKYCDWFQMLNNEQAGAVIKYICSYVKQAELPTIEDQAAAMLIEFIKTDIDHSFRKYHAQCENGKKGGAPKGNKNAAKKKATEEPPINELFGDIAYRIADVIFWNAQKEDFAISEYLSKSQIASIAACYHILDVDDISDIFDGTMKEFIINKSARQFCNELKQYAAAEFEEGDETFTETFARTKQAADKLLKMSLDEIKHFYSKCDLALETTDISEAQIKEYYDFTEEEIKQILSARRQQNNPKTTQNNQI
;
A
#
# COMPACT_ATOMS: atom_id res chain seq x y z
N MET A 1 14.68 -25.58 -20.75
CA MET A 1 13.28 -25.19 -20.51
C MET A 1 12.64 -25.03 -21.87
N SER A 2 11.57 -25.77 -22.15
CA SER A 2 10.78 -25.67 -23.38
C SER A 2 10.14 -24.27 -23.51
N GLU A 3 9.81 -23.88 -24.74
CA GLU A 3 9.46 -22.51 -25.16
C GLU A 3 8.20 -21.90 -24.48
N GLU A 4 7.45 -22.66 -23.69
CA GLU A 4 6.26 -22.20 -22.94
C GLU A 4 6.57 -21.20 -21.80
N SER A 5 7.83 -20.84 -21.57
CA SER A 5 8.26 -20.05 -20.41
C SER A 5 8.16 -18.51 -20.53
N LYS A 6 7.31 -17.94 -21.42
CA LYS A 6 7.40 -16.50 -21.77
C LYS A 6 6.09 -15.70 -21.82
N ILE A 7 4.99 -16.17 -21.24
CA ILE A 7 3.76 -15.37 -21.12
C ILE A 7 3.49 -15.09 -19.64
N PRO A 8 3.38 -13.81 -19.20
CA PRO A 8 2.99 -13.49 -17.83
C PRO A 8 1.66 -14.16 -17.43
N PRO A 9 1.49 -14.60 -16.18
CA PRO A 9 0.26 -15.27 -15.73
C PRO A 9 -0.94 -14.33 -15.63
N TYR A 10 -0.70 -13.02 -15.70
CA TYR A 10 -1.71 -11.97 -15.69
C TYR A 10 -1.25 -10.79 -16.56
N PHE A 11 -2.19 -9.93 -16.95
CA PHE A 11 -1.90 -8.60 -17.48
C PHE A 11 -2.78 -7.59 -16.74
N TYR A 12 -2.34 -6.34 -16.68
CA TYR A 12 -3.14 -5.28 -16.08
C TYR A 12 -4.09 -4.70 -17.12
N PHE A 13 -5.38 -4.74 -16.84
CA PHE A 13 -6.36 -3.97 -17.59
C PHE A 13 -6.53 -2.60 -16.93
N ASN A 14 -6.08 -1.54 -17.62
CA ASN A 14 -6.10 -0.20 -17.05
C ASN A 14 -7.52 0.39 -17.12
N THR A 15 -8.02 0.89 -16.00
CA THR A 15 -9.36 1.47 -15.88
C THR A 15 -9.58 2.69 -16.78
N LYS A 16 -8.51 3.37 -17.25
CA LYS A 16 -8.60 4.47 -18.23
C LYS A 16 -9.30 4.07 -19.54
N TYR A 17 -9.44 2.78 -19.82
CA TYR A 17 -10.13 2.28 -21.01
C TYR A 17 -11.64 2.06 -20.78
N CYS A 18 -12.13 2.11 -19.54
CA CYS A 18 -13.54 1.83 -19.22
C CYS A 18 -14.49 2.77 -19.97
N ASP A 19 -14.21 4.07 -20.02
CA ASP A 19 -15.03 5.04 -20.75
C ASP A 19 -15.09 4.74 -22.25
N TRP A 20 -13.97 4.30 -22.83
CA TRP A 20 -13.91 3.88 -24.23
C TRP A 20 -14.75 2.64 -24.49
N PHE A 21 -14.76 1.67 -23.56
CA PHE A 21 -15.62 0.49 -23.65
C PHE A 21 -17.11 0.84 -23.52
N GLN A 22 -17.49 1.84 -22.72
CA GLN A 22 -18.89 2.31 -22.63
C GLN A 22 -19.37 2.98 -23.92
N MET A 23 -18.47 3.48 -24.76
CA MET A 23 -18.80 4.07 -26.06
C MET A 23 -18.95 3.03 -27.18
N LEU A 24 -18.52 1.78 -26.94
CA LEU A 24 -18.66 0.69 -27.89
C LEU A 24 -20.00 -0.04 -27.69
N ASN A 25 -20.56 -0.56 -28.77
CA ASN A 25 -21.62 -1.56 -28.65
C ASN A 25 -21.06 -2.93 -28.21
N ASN A 26 -21.94 -3.84 -27.84
CA ASN A 26 -21.56 -5.16 -27.31
C ASN A 26 -20.74 -5.98 -28.30
N GLU A 27 -21.04 -5.90 -29.60
CA GLU A 27 -20.32 -6.60 -30.65
C GLU A 27 -18.88 -6.08 -30.79
N GLN A 28 -18.71 -4.76 -30.80
CA GLN A 28 -17.41 -4.09 -30.83
C GLN A 28 -16.59 -4.40 -29.56
N ALA A 29 -17.19 -4.26 -28.38
CA ALA A 29 -16.54 -4.58 -27.12
C ALA A 29 -16.11 -6.06 -27.06
N GLY A 30 -16.98 -6.97 -27.51
CA GLY A 30 -16.67 -8.39 -27.62
C GLY A 30 -15.51 -8.68 -28.58
N ALA A 31 -15.43 -7.97 -29.70
CA ALA A 31 -14.32 -8.08 -30.65
C ALA A 31 -12.99 -7.61 -30.02
N VAL A 32 -13.00 -6.50 -29.28
CA VAL A 32 -11.82 -5.97 -28.56
C VAL A 32 -11.33 -6.97 -27.51
N ILE A 33 -12.23 -7.53 -26.69
CA ILE A 33 -11.86 -8.51 -25.66
C ILE A 33 -11.26 -9.77 -26.27
N LYS A 34 -11.88 -10.33 -27.32
CA LYS A 34 -11.34 -11.51 -28.02
C LYS A 34 -9.97 -11.25 -28.63
N TYR A 35 -9.76 -10.06 -29.17
CA TYR A 35 -8.45 -9.66 -29.69
C TYR A 35 -7.40 -9.60 -28.57
N ILE A 36 -7.70 -8.92 -27.45
CA ILE A 36 -6.78 -8.80 -26.31
C ILE A 36 -6.40 -10.17 -25.77
N CYS A 37 -7.38 -11.08 -25.59
CA CYS A 37 -7.11 -12.45 -25.15
C CYS A 37 -6.16 -13.19 -26.10
N SER A 38 -6.38 -13.05 -27.41
CA SER A 38 -5.52 -13.66 -28.43
C SER A 38 -4.12 -13.05 -28.43
N TYR A 39 -4.02 -11.72 -28.28
CA TYR A 39 -2.76 -10.99 -28.19
C TYR A 39 -1.93 -11.41 -26.98
N VAL A 40 -2.53 -11.44 -25.79
CA VAL A 40 -1.88 -11.86 -24.54
C VAL A 40 -1.38 -13.31 -24.61
N LYS A 41 -2.18 -14.20 -25.21
CA LYS A 41 -1.83 -15.61 -25.40
C LYS A 41 -0.87 -15.86 -26.56
N GLN A 42 -0.46 -14.81 -27.29
CA GLN A 42 0.35 -14.91 -28.51
C GLN A 42 -0.26 -15.89 -29.53
N ALA A 43 -1.60 -15.90 -29.61
CA ALA A 43 -2.38 -16.69 -30.53
C ALA A 43 -2.66 -15.92 -31.83
N GLU A 44 -3.32 -16.58 -32.79
CA GLU A 44 -3.78 -15.94 -34.01
C GLU A 44 -4.73 -14.77 -33.71
N LEU A 45 -4.45 -13.61 -34.28
CA LEU A 45 -5.18 -12.38 -34.00
C LEU A 45 -6.44 -12.30 -34.88
N PRO A 46 -7.63 -12.09 -34.28
CA PRO A 46 -8.85 -11.92 -35.06
C PRO A 46 -8.79 -10.62 -35.87
N THR A 47 -9.41 -10.61 -37.04
CA THR A 47 -9.57 -9.40 -37.85
C THR A 47 -10.50 -8.41 -37.15
N ILE A 48 -10.11 -7.14 -37.11
CA ILE A 48 -10.92 -6.04 -36.58
C ILE A 48 -11.23 -5.09 -37.72
N GLU A 49 -12.51 -5.04 -38.09
CA GLU A 49 -13.01 -4.18 -39.18
C GLU A 49 -13.38 -2.78 -38.67
N ASP A 50 -13.82 -2.69 -37.41
CA ASP A 50 -14.26 -1.43 -36.81
C ASP A 50 -13.07 -0.56 -36.39
N GLN A 51 -13.04 0.69 -36.89
CA GLN A 51 -11.92 1.59 -36.69
C GLN A 51 -11.77 2.07 -35.24
N ALA A 52 -12.87 2.22 -34.49
CA ALA A 52 -12.84 2.64 -33.08
C ALA A 52 -12.31 1.50 -32.19
N ALA A 53 -12.77 0.27 -32.45
CA ALA A 53 -12.25 -0.94 -31.81
C ALA A 53 -10.75 -1.14 -32.12
N ALA A 54 -10.34 -0.97 -33.38
CA ALA A 54 -8.94 -1.09 -33.79
C ALA A 54 -8.04 -0.07 -33.08
N MET A 55 -8.48 1.18 -32.97
CA MET A 55 -7.73 2.22 -32.27
C MET A 55 -7.57 1.92 -30.77
N LEU A 56 -8.65 1.50 -30.11
CA LEU A 56 -8.62 1.12 -28.69
C LEU A 56 -7.68 -0.05 -28.43
N ILE A 57 -7.68 -1.04 -29.32
CA ILE A 57 -6.77 -2.19 -29.27
C ILE A 57 -5.30 -1.75 -29.30
N GLU A 58 -4.92 -0.82 -30.18
CA GLU A 58 -3.52 -0.35 -30.25
C GLU A 58 -3.07 0.36 -28.96
N PHE A 59 -3.95 1.11 -28.32
CA PHE A 59 -3.66 1.70 -27.02
C PHE A 59 -3.47 0.64 -25.94
N ILE A 60 -4.34 -0.36 -25.89
CA ILE A 60 -4.28 -1.44 -24.89
C ILE A 60 -3.04 -2.32 -25.10
N LYS A 61 -2.69 -2.64 -26.34
CA LYS A 61 -1.47 -3.39 -26.69
C LYS A 61 -0.22 -2.72 -26.14
N THR A 62 -0.12 -1.40 -26.27
CA THR A 62 1.04 -0.62 -25.80
C THR A 62 1.26 -0.80 -24.28
N ASP A 63 0.18 -0.78 -23.50
CA ASP A 63 0.24 -0.96 -22.03
C ASP A 63 0.53 -2.42 -21.64
N ILE A 64 -0.03 -3.38 -22.38
CA ILE A 64 0.26 -4.81 -22.21
C ILE A 64 1.76 -5.07 -22.46
N ASP A 65 2.31 -4.56 -23.57
CA ASP A 65 3.71 -4.71 -23.93
C ASP A 65 4.64 -4.09 -22.87
N HIS A 66 4.26 -2.92 -22.34
CA HIS A 66 5.00 -2.30 -21.24
C HIS A 66 5.03 -3.19 -20.00
N SER A 67 3.87 -3.73 -19.61
CA SER A 67 3.74 -4.64 -18.46
C SER A 67 4.53 -5.93 -18.66
N PHE A 68 4.50 -6.50 -19.87
CA PHE A 68 5.23 -7.72 -20.23
C PHE A 68 6.75 -7.49 -20.18
N ARG A 69 7.23 -6.36 -20.74
CA ARG A 69 8.65 -5.98 -20.65
C ARG A 69 9.12 -5.88 -19.19
N LYS A 70 8.30 -5.29 -18.31
CA LYS A 70 8.62 -5.17 -16.88
C LYS A 70 8.69 -6.55 -16.22
N TYR A 71 7.72 -7.43 -16.48
CA TYR A 71 7.70 -8.79 -15.96
C TYR A 71 8.94 -9.59 -16.42
N HIS A 72 9.27 -9.55 -17.72
CA HIS A 72 10.43 -10.26 -18.24
C HIS A 72 11.75 -9.71 -17.71
N ALA A 73 11.89 -8.39 -17.56
CA ALA A 73 13.06 -7.78 -16.94
C ALA A 73 13.23 -8.24 -15.48
N GLN A 74 12.14 -8.35 -14.72
CA GLN A 74 12.17 -8.90 -13.36
C GLN A 74 12.57 -10.38 -13.34
N CYS A 75 12.01 -11.20 -14.23
CA CYS A 75 12.36 -12.61 -14.34
C CYS A 75 13.84 -12.83 -14.71
N GLU A 76 14.36 -12.08 -15.68
CA GLU A 76 15.77 -12.18 -16.10
C GLU A 76 16.74 -11.67 -15.03
N ASN A 77 16.37 -10.64 -14.27
CA ASN A 77 17.16 -10.16 -13.13
C ASN A 77 17.15 -11.17 -11.96
N GLY A 78 16.02 -11.85 -11.75
CA GLY A 78 15.89 -12.95 -10.77
C GLY A 78 16.76 -14.16 -11.13
N LYS A 79 16.82 -14.55 -12.42
CA LYS A 79 17.64 -15.68 -12.90
C LYS A 79 19.15 -15.45 -12.76
N LYS A 80 19.62 -14.21 -12.83
CA LYS A 80 21.05 -13.86 -12.72
C LYS A 80 21.56 -13.85 -11.28
N GLY A 81 20.71 -14.14 -10.29
CA GLY A 81 21.07 -14.25 -8.87
C GLY A 81 21.75 -13.00 -8.29
N GLY A 82 21.65 -11.86 -8.96
CA GLY A 82 22.54 -10.72 -8.76
C GLY A 82 21.78 -9.46 -8.40
N ALA A 83 21.88 -9.07 -7.12
CA ALA A 83 21.72 -7.68 -6.74
C ALA A 83 22.69 -6.79 -7.56
N PRO A 84 22.37 -5.51 -7.82
CA PRO A 84 23.16 -4.64 -8.70
C PRO A 84 24.65 -4.59 -8.29
N LYS A 85 25.55 -4.92 -9.22
CA LYS A 85 27.00 -4.87 -9.00
C LYS A 85 27.44 -3.43 -8.72
N GLY A 86 27.88 -3.17 -7.49
CA GLY A 86 28.46 -1.90 -7.06
C GLY A 86 27.93 -1.36 -5.74
N ASN A 87 26.85 -1.94 -5.18
CA ASN A 87 26.36 -1.49 -3.89
C ASN A 87 27.15 -2.13 -2.74
N LYS A 88 27.96 -1.34 -2.05
CA LYS A 88 28.71 -1.74 -0.84
C LYS A 88 27.81 -2.21 0.32
N ASN A 89 26.49 -2.19 0.15
CA ASN A 89 25.51 -2.78 1.08
C ASN A 89 25.47 -4.32 1.04
N ALA A 90 26.29 -4.99 0.23
CA ALA A 90 26.47 -6.45 0.28
C ALA A 90 27.29 -6.93 1.51
N ALA A 91 27.73 -6.02 2.38
CA ALA A 91 28.10 -6.36 3.75
C ALA A 91 26.84 -6.29 4.62
N LYS A 92 26.18 -7.44 4.82
CA LYS A 92 25.06 -7.64 5.75
C LYS A 92 23.99 -6.55 5.68
N LYS A 93 23.03 -6.67 4.75
CA LYS A 93 21.67 -6.31 5.16
C LYS A 93 21.30 -7.29 6.27
N LYS A 94 21.56 -6.91 7.52
CA LYS A 94 20.64 -7.26 8.59
C LYS A 94 19.26 -7.02 8.01
N ALA A 95 18.35 -7.99 8.14
CA ALA A 95 16.94 -7.69 8.07
C ALA A 95 16.76 -6.33 8.78
N THR A 96 16.15 -5.35 8.12
CA THR A 96 15.57 -4.24 8.88
C THR A 96 14.73 -4.96 9.92
N GLU A 97 15.21 -5.00 11.16
CA GLU A 97 14.54 -5.73 12.24
C GLU A 97 13.11 -5.22 12.22
N GLU A 98 12.18 -6.12 11.92
CA GLU A 98 10.79 -5.76 11.79
C GLU A 98 10.37 -5.10 13.12
N PRO A 99 9.63 -3.98 13.08
CA PRO A 99 9.27 -3.30 14.30
C PRO A 99 8.50 -4.24 15.26
N PRO A 100 8.64 -4.05 16.58
CA PRO A 100 7.85 -4.83 17.53
C PRO A 100 6.36 -4.55 17.33
N ILE A 101 5.54 -5.59 17.51
CA ILE A 101 4.08 -5.46 17.55
C ILE A 101 3.70 -4.87 18.91
N ASN A 102 3.38 -3.58 18.95
CA ASN A 102 2.85 -2.88 20.11
C ASN A 102 1.84 -1.81 19.66
N GLU A 103 1.16 -1.18 20.61
CA GLU A 103 0.12 -0.17 20.35
C GLU A 103 0.62 0.95 19.42
N LEU A 104 1.74 1.61 19.77
CA LEU A 104 2.32 2.66 18.92
C LEU A 104 2.63 2.20 17.49
N PHE A 105 3.26 1.04 17.30
CA PHE A 105 3.58 0.56 15.95
C PHE A 105 2.34 0.04 15.21
N GLY A 106 1.36 -0.50 15.92
CA GLY A 106 0.10 -0.96 15.35
C GLY A 106 -0.75 0.20 14.86
N ASP A 107 -0.94 1.22 15.68
CA ASP A 107 -1.69 2.42 15.31
C ASP A 107 -1.02 3.13 14.14
N ILE A 108 0.31 3.29 14.18
CA ILE A 108 1.03 3.92 13.08
C ILE A 108 0.97 3.05 11.80
N ALA A 109 1.00 1.72 11.91
CA ALA A 109 0.80 0.85 10.76
C ALA A 109 -0.61 1.02 10.17
N TYR A 110 -1.64 1.13 11.02
CA TYR A 110 -3.00 1.45 10.62
C TYR A 110 -3.10 2.82 9.93
N ARG A 111 -2.52 3.89 10.51
CA ARG A 111 -2.52 5.22 9.90
C ARG A 111 -1.76 5.26 8.56
N ILE A 112 -0.66 4.51 8.43
CA ILE A 112 0.04 4.37 7.15
C ILE A 112 -0.84 3.62 6.14
N ALA A 113 -1.47 2.53 6.57
CA ALA A 113 -2.37 1.76 5.72
C ALA A 113 -3.53 2.63 5.23
N ASP A 114 -4.08 3.47 6.09
CA ASP A 114 -5.14 4.40 5.73
C ASP A 114 -4.70 5.47 4.73
N VAL A 115 -3.53 6.07 4.95
CA VAL A 115 -2.98 7.05 4.01
C VAL A 115 -2.61 6.42 2.66
N ILE A 116 -2.08 5.19 2.62
CA ILE A 116 -1.56 4.59 1.37
C ILE A 116 -2.62 3.75 0.65
N PHE A 117 -3.50 3.05 1.35
CA PHE A 117 -4.43 2.09 0.76
C PHE A 117 -5.86 2.62 0.70
N TRP A 118 -6.40 3.19 1.79
CA TRP A 118 -7.83 3.52 1.84
C TRP A 118 -8.14 4.91 1.29
N ASN A 119 -7.42 5.95 1.72
CA ASN A 119 -7.58 7.29 1.15
C ASN A 119 -7.15 7.35 -0.33
N ALA A 120 -6.13 6.58 -0.72
CA ALA A 120 -5.68 6.49 -2.11
C ALA A 120 -6.63 5.68 -3.03
N GLN A 121 -7.57 4.91 -2.46
CA GLN A 121 -8.58 4.17 -3.23
C GLN A 121 -9.91 4.90 -3.32
N LYS A 122 -10.23 5.78 -2.35
CA LYS A 122 -11.43 6.64 -2.41
C LYS A 122 -11.42 7.56 -3.64
N GLU A 123 -10.26 7.85 -4.18
CA GLU A 123 -10.05 8.70 -5.33
C GLU A 123 -9.06 7.99 -6.25
N ASP A 124 -9.27 7.91 -7.57
CA ASP A 124 -8.29 7.36 -8.54
C ASP A 124 -6.96 8.17 -8.50
N PHE A 125 -6.18 8.02 -7.43
CA PHE A 125 -5.07 8.90 -7.03
C PHE A 125 -4.03 8.07 -6.28
N ALA A 126 -2.98 7.66 -7.00
CA ALA A 126 -1.85 6.96 -6.40
C ALA A 126 -1.05 7.95 -5.54
N ILE A 127 -1.37 8.04 -4.24
CA ILE A 127 -0.74 8.95 -3.28
C ILE A 127 0.79 8.89 -3.32
N SER A 128 1.37 7.70 -3.57
CA SER A 128 2.82 7.51 -3.72
C SER A 128 3.47 8.29 -4.87
N GLU A 129 2.69 8.78 -5.84
CA GLU A 129 3.17 9.61 -6.95
C GLU A 129 3.27 11.10 -6.56
N TYR A 130 2.52 11.53 -5.54
CA TYR A 130 2.40 12.92 -5.12
C TYR A 130 3.04 13.19 -3.76
N LEU A 131 3.16 12.17 -2.91
CA LEU A 131 3.75 12.23 -1.58
C LEU A 131 5.04 11.43 -1.52
N SER A 132 6.09 12.07 -1.03
CA SER A 132 7.30 11.37 -0.58
C SER A 132 7.01 10.55 0.68
N LYS A 133 7.83 9.52 0.94
CA LYS A 133 7.75 8.74 2.19
C LYS A 133 7.77 9.62 3.45
N SER A 134 8.59 10.67 3.47
CA SER A 134 8.62 11.58 4.62
C SER A 134 7.32 12.38 4.79
N GLN A 135 6.60 12.68 3.70
CA GLN A 135 5.30 13.35 3.78
C GLN A 135 4.24 12.39 4.30
N ILE A 136 4.21 11.16 3.80
CA ILE A 136 3.34 10.08 4.32
C ILE A 136 3.59 9.89 5.82
N ALA A 137 4.85 9.80 6.25
CA ALA A 137 5.21 9.69 7.66
C ALA A 137 4.70 10.86 8.51
N SER A 138 4.73 12.07 7.96
CA SER A 138 4.26 13.28 8.66
C SER A 138 2.73 13.27 8.79
N ILE A 139 2.02 12.86 7.75
CA ILE A 139 0.56 12.78 7.75
C ILE A 139 0.08 11.70 8.70
N ALA A 140 0.66 10.49 8.63
CA ALA A 140 0.31 9.39 9.54
C ALA A 140 0.57 9.75 11.01
N ALA A 141 1.65 10.50 11.30
CA ALA A 141 1.91 11.02 12.63
C ALA A 141 0.83 12.02 13.08
N CYS A 142 0.41 12.94 12.21
CA CYS A 142 -0.68 13.87 12.53
C CYS A 142 -2.01 13.16 12.76
N TYR A 143 -2.36 12.16 11.94
CA TYR A 143 -3.61 11.40 12.11
C TYR A 143 -3.63 10.65 13.44
N HIS A 144 -2.50 10.05 13.82
CA HIS A 144 -2.38 9.38 15.11
C HIS A 144 -2.50 10.38 16.28
N ILE A 145 -1.89 11.56 16.17
CA ILE A 145 -1.96 12.59 17.22
C ILE A 145 -3.38 13.14 17.38
N LEU A 146 -4.07 13.37 16.26
CA LEU A 146 -5.42 13.92 16.23
C LEU A 146 -6.51 12.86 16.49
N ASP A 147 -6.12 11.58 16.46
CA ASP A 147 -7.01 10.43 16.51
C ASP A 147 -8.18 10.51 15.52
N VAL A 148 -7.86 10.83 14.25
CA VAL A 148 -8.85 10.95 13.17
C VAL A 148 -8.66 9.88 12.10
N ASP A 149 -9.78 9.40 11.58
CA ASP A 149 -9.83 8.43 10.50
C ASP A 149 -9.94 9.08 9.11
N ASP A 150 -10.52 10.28 9.01
CA ASP A 150 -10.60 11.03 7.75
C ASP A 150 -10.22 12.49 7.94
N ILE A 151 -9.50 13.05 6.96
CA ILE A 151 -9.12 14.46 7.00
C ILE A 151 -10.32 15.40 6.78
N SER A 152 -11.38 14.90 6.16
CA SER A 152 -12.62 15.67 5.97
C SER A 152 -13.28 16.08 7.28
N ASP A 153 -12.94 15.39 8.38
CA ASP A 153 -13.42 15.74 9.72
C ASP A 153 -12.82 17.06 10.22
N ILE A 154 -11.70 17.48 9.63
CA ILE A 154 -10.92 18.66 10.03
C ILE A 154 -10.95 19.74 8.94
N PHE A 155 -10.82 19.32 7.68
CA PHE A 155 -10.69 20.22 6.55
C PHE A 155 -11.89 20.08 5.60
N ASP A 156 -12.34 21.21 5.04
CA ASP A 156 -13.39 21.23 4.02
C ASP A 156 -12.80 20.81 2.66
N GLY A 157 -12.69 19.50 2.45
CA GLY A 157 -12.21 18.87 1.22
C GLY A 157 -11.33 17.64 1.43
N THR A 158 -11.07 16.92 0.35
CA THR A 158 -10.27 15.68 0.40
C THR A 158 -8.77 15.94 0.36
N MET A 159 -7.96 14.97 0.82
CA MET A 159 -6.50 15.07 0.73
C MET A 159 -6.01 15.38 -0.70
N LYS A 160 -6.62 14.78 -1.73
CA LYS A 160 -6.29 15.06 -3.13
C LYS A 160 -6.62 16.49 -3.53
N GLU A 161 -7.80 16.99 -3.18
CA GLU A 161 -8.19 18.38 -3.48
C GLU A 161 -7.19 19.35 -2.89
N PHE A 162 -6.78 19.13 -1.64
CA PHE A 162 -5.72 19.93 -1.00
C PHE A 162 -4.38 19.81 -1.72
N ILE A 163 -3.92 18.59 -2.03
CA ILE A 163 -2.64 18.37 -2.71
C ILE A 163 -2.62 19.02 -4.11
N ILE A 164 -3.71 18.92 -4.87
CA ILE A 164 -3.82 19.50 -6.21
C ILE A 164 -3.86 21.03 -6.13
N ASN A 165 -4.65 21.60 -5.20
CA ASN A 165 -4.86 23.05 -5.12
C ASN A 165 -3.71 23.79 -4.43
N LYS A 166 -3.05 23.19 -3.44
CA LYS A 166 -2.06 23.85 -2.57
C LYS A 166 -0.67 23.19 -2.59
N SER A 167 -0.51 22.00 -3.16
CA SER A 167 0.67 21.11 -3.03
C SER A 167 0.73 20.31 -1.74
N ALA A 168 1.36 19.13 -1.87
CA ALA A 168 1.67 18.24 -0.76
C ALA A 168 2.48 18.87 0.37
N ARG A 169 3.36 19.83 0.06
CA ARG A 169 4.16 20.51 1.10
C ARG A 169 3.30 21.43 1.95
N GLN A 170 2.40 22.20 1.33
CA GLN A 170 1.50 23.09 2.06
C GLN A 170 0.50 22.29 2.89
N PHE A 171 -0.08 21.24 2.30
CA PHE A 171 -0.98 20.33 3.03
C PHE A 171 -0.33 19.75 4.29
N CYS A 172 0.86 19.16 4.20
CA CYS A 172 1.56 18.64 5.38
C CYS A 172 1.84 19.72 6.45
N ASN A 173 2.11 20.95 6.03
CA ASN A 173 2.36 22.05 6.96
C ASN A 173 1.06 22.48 7.67
N GLU A 174 -0.04 22.64 6.93
CA GLU A 174 -1.34 23.03 7.50
C GLU A 174 -1.87 21.96 8.45
N LEU A 175 -1.83 20.68 8.05
CA LEU A 175 -2.21 19.56 8.92
C LEU A 175 -1.35 19.49 10.18
N LYS A 176 -0.04 19.71 10.07
CA LYS A 176 0.85 19.73 11.23
C LYS A 176 0.57 20.91 12.16
N GLN A 177 0.26 22.09 11.61
CA GLN A 177 -0.12 23.26 12.41
C GLN A 177 -1.44 23.04 13.14
N TYR A 178 -2.42 22.44 12.46
CA TYR A 178 -3.68 22.06 13.09
C TYR A 178 -3.47 21.05 14.21
N ALA A 179 -2.72 19.96 13.94
CA ALA A 179 -2.36 18.98 14.95
C ALA A 179 -1.64 19.59 16.16
N ALA A 180 -0.80 20.60 15.94
CA ALA A 180 -0.13 21.30 17.03
C ALA A 180 -1.08 22.20 17.85
N ALA A 181 -2.11 22.76 17.20
CA ALA A 181 -3.08 23.64 17.85
C ALA A 181 -4.10 22.86 18.71
N GLU A 182 -4.48 21.66 18.26
CA GLU A 182 -5.39 20.76 18.99
C GLU A 182 -4.66 19.89 20.03
N PHE A 183 -3.33 19.89 20.04
CA PHE A 183 -2.58 19.07 20.99
C PHE A 183 -2.65 19.66 22.40
N GLU A 184 -3.29 18.94 23.31
CA GLU A 184 -3.26 19.26 24.74
C GLU A 184 -1.91 18.84 25.35
N GLU A 185 -1.09 19.81 25.75
CA GLU A 185 0.19 19.53 26.37
C GLU A 185 0.01 18.85 27.74
N GLY A 186 0.60 17.66 27.88
CA GLY A 186 0.75 16.93 29.14
C GLY A 186 2.22 16.85 29.53
N ASP A 187 2.68 15.65 29.88
CA ASP A 187 4.09 15.40 30.22
C ASP A 187 5.03 15.45 29.00
N GLU A 188 4.48 15.34 27.79
CA GLU A 188 5.22 15.45 26.52
C GLU A 188 4.73 16.65 25.71
N THR A 189 5.66 17.31 25.03
CA THR A 189 5.33 18.39 24.10
C THR A 189 4.86 17.84 22.75
N PHE A 190 4.09 18.63 21.99
CA PHE A 190 3.71 18.28 20.62
C PHE A 190 4.94 17.91 19.76
N THR A 191 6.04 18.63 19.92
CA THR A 191 7.26 18.41 19.12
C THR A 191 7.87 17.04 19.39
N GLU A 192 7.88 16.60 20.65
CA GLU A 192 8.38 15.29 21.06
C GLU A 192 7.48 14.16 20.57
N THR A 193 6.17 14.29 20.79
CA THR A 193 5.16 13.32 20.34
C THR A 193 5.18 13.17 18.82
N PHE A 194 5.20 14.28 18.08
CA PHE A 194 5.32 14.29 16.62
C PHE A 194 6.62 13.64 16.14
N ALA A 195 7.76 13.95 16.78
CA ALA A 195 9.03 13.37 16.39
C ALA A 195 9.05 11.85 16.61
N ARG A 196 8.53 11.36 17.75
CA ARG A 196 8.43 9.93 18.07
C ARG A 196 7.55 9.18 17.09
N THR A 197 6.34 9.67 16.86
CA THR A 197 5.33 9.03 15.99
C THR A 197 5.79 9.05 14.53
N LYS A 198 6.31 10.18 14.05
CA LYS A 198 6.91 10.27 12.71
C LYS A 198 8.10 9.32 12.56
N GLN A 199 8.95 9.18 13.58
CA GLN A 199 10.05 8.22 13.54
C GLN A 199 9.56 6.76 13.45
N ALA A 200 8.48 6.41 14.16
CA ALA A 200 7.84 5.11 14.03
C ALA A 200 7.33 4.89 12.59
N ALA A 201 6.67 5.88 12.00
CA ALA A 201 6.20 5.82 10.63
C ALA A 201 7.35 5.69 9.62
N ASP A 202 8.43 6.46 9.82
CA ASP A 202 9.65 6.38 9.00
C ASP A 202 10.33 5.00 9.08
N LYS A 203 10.20 4.27 10.21
CA LYS A 203 10.69 2.88 10.32
C LYS A 203 9.86 1.94 9.46
N LEU A 204 8.53 2.03 9.54
CA LEU A 204 7.62 1.21 8.74
C LEU A 204 7.77 1.47 7.25
N LEU A 205 7.91 2.73 6.84
CA LEU A 205 8.09 3.11 5.44
C LEU A 205 9.44 2.67 4.83
N LYS A 206 10.35 2.06 5.60
CA LYS A 206 11.54 1.38 5.05
C LYS A 206 11.19 0.03 4.41
N MET A 207 10.08 -0.58 4.83
CA MET A 207 9.54 -1.78 4.23
C MET A 207 8.88 -1.48 2.88
N SER A 208 8.71 -2.52 2.07
CA SER A 208 7.89 -2.52 0.86
C SER A 208 6.40 -2.44 1.21
N LEU A 209 5.57 -2.14 0.21
CA LEU A 209 4.14 -2.00 0.41
C LEU A 209 3.48 -3.31 0.88
N ASP A 210 3.90 -4.43 0.31
CA ASP A 210 3.41 -5.76 0.69
C ASP A 210 3.83 -6.12 2.12
N GLU A 211 5.09 -5.80 2.49
CA GLU A 211 5.56 -5.98 3.86
C GLU A 211 4.79 -5.09 4.86
N ILE A 212 4.45 -3.85 4.49
CA ILE A 212 3.62 -2.97 5.33
C ILE A 212 2.21 -3.54 5.50
N LYS A 213 1.59 -4.03 4.42
CA LYS A 213 0.27 -4.66 4.49
C LYS A 213 0.27 -5.92 5.34
N HIS A 214 1.32 -6.73 5.21
CA HIS A 214 1.54 -7.92 6.03
C HIS A 214 1.70 -7.56 7.51
N PHE A 215 2.54 -6.57 7.81
CA PHE A 215 2.75 -6.08 9.18
C PHE A 215 1.48 -5.47 9.78
N TYR A 216 0.74 -4.66 9.02
CA TYR A 216 -0.57 -4.15 9.42
C TYR A 216 -1.51 -5.29 9.84
N SER A 217 -1.62 -6.34 9.02
CA SER A 217 -2.47 -7.50 9.33
C SER A 217 -2.05 -8.22 10.61
N LYS A 218 -0.74 -8.27 10.91
CA LYS A 218 -0.22 -8.80 12.18
C LYS A 218 -0.61 -7.92 13.37
N CYS A 219 -0.49 -6.60 13.23
CA CYS A 219 -0.85 -5.63 14.27
C CYS A 219 -2.35 -5.64 14.55
N ASP A 220 -3.17 -5.63 13.50
CA ASP A 220 -4.63 -5.68 13.56
C ASP A 220 -5.09 -6.88 14.39
N LEU A 221 -4.64 -8.08 14.03
CA LEU A 221 -4.90 -9.30 14.79
C LEU A 221 -4.30 -9.29 16.21
N ALA A 222 -3.19 -8.58 16.42
CA ALA A 222 -2.59 -8.51 17.75
C ALA A 222 -3.34 -7.58 18.71
N LEU A 223 -4.01 -6.57 18.16
CA LEU A 223 -4.75 -5.53 18.88
C LEU A 223 -6.26 -5.83 18.99
N GLU A 224 -6.79 -6.73 18.15
CA GLU A 224 -8.18 -7.13 18.20
C GLU A 224 -8.60 -7.70 19.56
N THR A 225 -9.73 -7.22 20.08
CA THR A 225 -10.32 -7.69 21.34
C THR A 225 -11.09 -9.00 21.17
N THR A 226 -11.47 -9.35 19.94
CA THR A 226 -12.23 -10.57 19.61
C THR A 226 -11.33 -11.81 19.68
N ASP A 227 -11.79 -12.88 20.34
CA ASP A 227 -11.04 -14.13 20.39
C ASP A 227 -10.95 -14.79 19.00
N ILE A 228 -9.73 -14.86 18.45
CA ILE A 228 -9.40 -15.63 17.25
C ILE A 228 -8.40 -16.73 17.62
N SER A 229 -8.71 -17.97 17.25
CA SER A 229 -7.86 -19.13 17.54
C SER A 229 -6.67 -19.24 16.58
N GLU A 230 -5.60 -19.90 17.03
CA GLU A 230 -4.44 -20.21 16.18
C GLU A 230 -4.85 -20.92 14.87
N ALA A 231 -5.84 -21.80 14.94
CA ALA A 231 -6.38 -22.51 13.79
C ALA A 231 -7.03 -21.57 12.77
N GLN A 232 -7.82 -20.59 13.24
CA GLN A 232 -8.43 -19.58 12.37
C GLN A 232 -7.36 -18.67 11.75
N ILE A 233 -6.34 -18.27 12.50
CA ILE A 233 -5.24 -17.47 11.94
C ILE A 233 -4.56 -18.23 10.79
N LYS A 234 -4.27 -19.53 10.97
CA LYS A 234 -3.67 -20.37 9.90
C LYS A 234 -4.59 -20.59 8.70
N GLU A 235 -5.90 -20.56 8.90
CA GLU A 235 -6.89 -20.76 7.84
C GLU A 235 -7.05 -19.51 6.96
N TYR A 236 -7.05 -18.32 7.57
CA TYR A 236 -7.38 -17.07 6.87
C TYR A 236 -6.15 -16.22 6.49
N TYR A 237 -4.98 -16.46 7.10
CA TYR A 237 -3.79 -15.63 6.91
C TYR A 237 -2.55 -16.46 6.57
N ASP A 238 -1.73 -15.93 5.66
CA ASP A 238 -0.44 -16.52 5.26
C ASP A 238 0.68 -16.08 6.22
N PHE A 239 0.59 -16.48 7.48
CA PHE A 239 1.63 -16.23 8.48
C PHE A 239 2.48 -17.45 8.77
N THR A 240 3.75 -17.22 9.01
CA THR A 240 4.65 -18.26 9.53
C THR A 240 4.26 -18.65 10.96
N GLU A 241 4.64 -19.86 11.39
CA GLU A 241 4.39 -20.30 12.77
C GLU A 241 5.00 -19.36 13.81
N GLU A 242 6.13 -18.73 13.49
CA GLU A 242 6.79 -17.78 14.39
C GLU A 242 6.02 -16.47 14.51
N GLU A 243 5.48 -15.95 13.40
CA GLU A 243 4.63 -14.76 13.41
C GLU A 243 3.35 -15.00 14.19
N ILE A 244 2.73 -16.18 14.04
CA ILE A 244 1.52 -16.52 14.79
C ILE A 244 1.81 -16.55 16.30
N LYS A 245 2.96 -17.10 16.71
CA LYS A 245 3.39 -17.05 18.11
C LYS A 245 3.60 -15.61 18.59
N GLN A 246 4.18 -14.74 17.77
CA GLN A 246 4.38 -13.33 18.10
C GLN A 246 3.05 -12.60 18.28
N ILE A 247 2.09 -12.78 17.36
CA ILE A 247 0.73 -12.22 17.45
C ILE A 247 0.05 -12.69 18.74
N LEU A 248 0.00 -14.00 18.99
CA LEU A 248 -0.64 -14.55 20.20
C LEU A 248 0.09 -14.15 21.49
N SER A 249 1.39 -13.87 21.44
CA SER A 249 2.15 -13.34 22.57
C SER A 249 1.80 -11.88 22.84
N ALA A 250 1.75 -11.05 21.80
CA ALA A 250 1.38 -9.64 21.90
C ALA A 250 -0.04 -9.47 22.45
N ARG A 251 -1.02 -10.25 21.94
CA ARG A 251 -2.40 -10.30 22.45
C ARG A 251 -2.45 -10.59 23.95
N ARG A 252 -1.70 -11.60 24.39
CA ARG A 252 -1.64 -11.98 25.81
C ARG A 252 -1.05 -10.88 26.69
N GLN A 253 -0.11 -10.10 26.18
CA GLN A 253 0.49 -8.98 26.92
C GLN A 253 -0.50 -7.81 27.06
N GLN A 254 -1.28 -7.51 26.01
CA GLN A 254 -2.29 -6.45 26.04
C GLN A 254 -3.49 -6.81 26.91
N ASN A 255 -3.96 -8.06 26.85
CA ASN A 255 -5.08 -8.55 27.64
C ASN A 255 -4.70 -8.97 29.08
N ASN A 256 -3.45 -8.72 29.50
CA ASN A 256 -3.03 -9.03 30.87
C ASN A 256 -3.47 -7.89 31.81
N PRO A 257 -4.28 -8.15 32.85
CA PRO A 257 -4.82 -7.12 33.74
C PRO A 257 -3.77 -6.32 34.53
N LYS A 258 -2.50 -6.75 34.54
CA LYS A 258 -1.40 -5.99 35.15
C LYS A 258 -0.84 -4.87 34.27
N THR A 259 -1.02 -4.93 32.95
CA THR A 259 -0.58 -3.89 32.02
C THR A 259 -1.58 -2.73 31.93
N THR A 260 -2.87 -3.00 32.19
CA THR A 260 -3.94 -2.00 32.24
C THR A 260 -3.77 -0.98 33.39
N GLN A 261 -2.98 -1.29 34.42
CA GLN A 261 -2.68 -0.36 35.53
C GLN A 261 -1.54 0.63 35.25
N ASN A 262 -0.73 0.42 34.22
CA ASN A 262 0.42 1.29 33.92
C ASN A 262 0.15 2.32 32.81
N ASN A 263 -1.00 2.25 32.11
CA ASN A 263 -1.41 3.22 31.08
C ASN A 263 -2.56 4.13 31.56
N GLN A 264 -2.84 4.20 32.87
CA GLN A 264 -3.85 5.09 33.47
C GLN A 264 -3.30 5.90 34.67
N ILE A 265 -2.04 6.36 34.62
CA ILE A 265 -1.51 7.30 35.62
C ILE A 265 -0.75 8.41 34.90
#